data_AF-N1RKZ6-F1
#
_entry.id   AF-N1RKZ6-F1
#
_cell.length_a   1.000
_cell.length_b   1.000
_cell.length_c   1.000
_cell.angle_alpha   90.00
_cell.angle_beta   90.00
_cell.angle_gamma   90.00
#
_symmetry.space_group_name_H-M   'P 1'
#
loop_
_entity.id
_entity.type
_entity.pdbx_description
1 polymer ?
#
loop_
_entity_poly.entity_id
_entity_poly.type
_entity_poly.pdbx_seq_one_letter_code
_entity_poly.pdbx_strand_id
1 'polypeptide(L)'
;MAVVVVTQDLLLQVPAHVLCTAAVQPTNSAYIIFTSGSTGEPKGCVIEHRSACTALLGHGHRVNMSGNTRTLQFGSYAFTAALIEIFMTFAYGGCVCIPSEEERTTGLALAISKMKINWAFLTPTVVDLLSPQSVPSLSTLCVGGEAMRISHIAHWGDEVHLLQFYGGSEMGAISSHRLTSTSTNKDIGKASTGIIWIVDPNDHNKLAPLGAVGELLVEGHVIGREYINEPDKTAATFIEAPEWMASFRNGTRQLGLARKANH
;
A
#
# COMPACT_ATOMS: atom_id res chain seq x y z
N MET A 1 -11.26 13.81 23.54
CA MET A 1 -10.95 12.68 22.64
C MET A 1 -11.09 11.41 23.45
N ALA A 2 -11.91 10.47 23.00
CA ALA A 2 -11.92 9.12 23.57
C ALA A 2 -10.83 8.31 22.86
N VAL A 3 -9.99 7.61 23.62
CA VAL A 3 -9.02 6.65 23.08
C VAL A 3 -9.52 5.27 23.46
N VAL A 4 -9.71 4.41 22.47
CA VAL A 4 -10.09 3.01 22.67
C VAL A 4 -8.82 2.18 22.52
N VAL A 5 -8.44 1.49 23.59
CA VAL A 5 -7.28 0.58 23.56
C VAL A 5 -7.73 -0.76 23.02
N VAL A 6 -7.19 -1.17 21.87
CA VAL A 6 -7.48 -2.47 21.27
C VAL A 6 -6.66 -3.54 21.97
N THR A 7 -7.24 -4.19 22.97
CA THR A 7 -6.65 -5.34 23.67
C THR A 7 -7.34 -6.64 23.24
N GLN A 8 -6.72 -7.78 23.54
CA GLN A 8 -7.38 -9.08 23.40
C GLN A 8 -8.70 -9.12 24.18
N ASP A 9 -8.75 -8.54 25.38
CA ASP A 9 -9.96 -8.46 26.19
C ASP A 9 -11.07 -7.64 25.51
N LEU A 10 -10.73 -6.50 24.90
CA LEU A 10 -11.71 -5.72 24.14
C LEU A 10 -12.26 -6.53 22.98
N LEU A 11 -11.39 -7.23 22.22
CA LEU A 11 -11.81 -8.07 21.10
C LEU A 11 -12.77 -9.19 21.52
N LEU A 12 -12.59 -9.76 22.72
CA LEU A 12 -13.48 -10.77 23.29
C LEU A 12 -14.83 -10.20 23.74
N GLN A 13 -14.92 -8.89 24.01
CA GLN A 13 -16.14 -8.19 24.43
C GLN A 13 -16.97 -7.65 23.27
N VAL A 14 -16.40 -7.52 22.07
CA VAL A 14 -17.16 -7.12 20.88
C VAL A 14 -18.22 -8.20 20.59
N PRO A 15 -19.50 -7.83 20.34
CA PRO A 15 -20.54 -8.81 20.03
C PRO A 15 -20.05 -9.77 18.95
N ALA A 16 -20.05 -11.06 19.27
CA ALA A 16 -19.66 -12.10 18.32
C ALA A 16 -20.69 -12.16 17.19
N HIS A 17 -20.55 -11.31 16.19
CA HIS A 17 -21.16 -11.56 14.88
C HIS A 17 -20.45 -12.78 14.33
N VAL A 18 -21.09 -13.96 14.44
CA VAL A 18 -20.66 -15.28 13.94
C VAL A 18 -19.15 -15.30 13.68
N LEU A 19 -18.35 -15.29 14.76
CA LEU A 19 -16.90 -15.42 14.61
C LEU A 19 -16.68 -16.72 13.86
N CYS A 20 -16.11 -16.62 12.65
CA CYS A 20 -15.80 -17.78 11.84
C CYS A 20 -14.90 -18.69 12.68
N THR A 21 -15.45 -19.82 13.15
CA THR A 21 -14.73 -20.78 14.00
C THR A 21 -13.70 -21.60 13.22
N ALA A 22 -13.58 -21.34 11.91
CA ALA A 22 -12.56 -21.96 11.08
C ALA A 22 -11.17 -21.44 11.47
N ALA A 23 -10.22 -22.35 11.58
CA ALA A 23 -8.82 -21.99 11.80
C ALA A 23 -8.31 -21.17 10.60
N VAL A 24 -8.03 -19.88 10.82
CA VAL A 24 -7.52 -18.97 9.79
C VAL A 24 -6.20 -19.50 9.24
N GLN A 25 -6.14 -19.73 7.93
CA GLN A 25 -4.95 -20.13 7.20
C GLN A 25 -4.38 -18.97 6.38
N PRO A 26 -3.06 -18.93 6.14
CA PRO A 26 -2.43 -17.87 5.34
C PRO A 26 -2.99 -17.72 3.91
N THR A 27 -3.59 -18.78 3.36
CA THR A 27 -4.21 -18.82 2.02
C THR A 27 -5.70 -18.48 2.03
N ASN A 28 -6.32 -18.25 3.19
CA ASN A 28 -7.69 -17.75 3.23
C ASN A 28 -7.75 -16.31 2.72
N SER A 29 -8.88 -15.96 2.09
CA SER A 29 -9.19 -14.58 1.71
C SER A 29 -9.16 -13.69 2.95
N ALA A 30 -8.36 -12.62 2.93
CA ALA A 30 -8.36 -11.59 3.95
C ALA A 30 -9.36 -10.47 3.59
N TYR A 31 -9.36 -10.03 2.32
CA TYR A 31 -10.25 -8.97 1.85
C TYR A 31 -10.41 -9.00 0.32
N ILE A 32 -11.41 -8.26 -0.15
CA ILE A 32 -11.65 -8.00 -1.58
C ILE A 32 -11.72 -6.49 -1.78
N ILE A 33 -10.93 -5.95 -2.70
CA ILE A 33 -11.00 -4.54 -3.10
C ILE A 33 -11.52 -4.46 -4.53
N PHE A 34 -12.57 -3.67 -4.74
CA PHE A 34 -13.11 -3.41 -6.06
C PHE A 34 -12.42 -2.19 -6.67
N THR A 35 -11.93 -2.34 -7.89
CA THR A 35 -11.38 -1.25 -8.70
C THR A 35 -12.18 -1.07 -9.98
N SER A 36 -12.20 0.16 -10.52
CA SER A 36 -12.83 0.43 -11.81
C SER A 36 -12.15 -0.40 -12.90
N GLY A 37 -12.91 -1.29 -13.54
CA GLY A 37 -12.43 -2.03 -14.71
C GLY A 37 -12.36 -1.13 -15.95
N SER A 38 -11.53 -1.53 -16.93
CA SER A 38 -11.44 -0.84 -18.22
C SER A 38 -12.75 -0.85 -19.02
N THR A 39 -13.65 -1.79 -18.73
CA THR A 39 -14.99 -1.92 -19.32
C THR A 39 -16.07 -1.14 -18.57
N GLY A 40 -15.71 -0.43 -17.49
CA GLY A 40 -16.65 0.29 -16.62
C GLY A 40 -17.23 -0.55 -15.48
N GLU A 41 -17.20 -1.88 -15.57
CA GLU A 41 -17.61 -2.77 -14.48
C GLU A 41 -16.50 -2.96 -13.45
N PRO A 42 -16.76 -2.79 -12.14
CA PRO A 42 -15.77 -3.00 -11.11
C PRO A 42 -15.28 -4.45 -11.05
N LYS A 43 -13.97 -4.64 -10.96
CA LYS A 43 -13.33 -5.95 -10.75
C LYS A 43 -12.89 -6.09 -9.29
N GLY A 44 -13.27 -7.18 -8.63
CA GLY A 44 -12.94 -7.43 -7.22
C GLY A 44 -11.65 -8.23 -7.09
N CYS A 45 -10.56 -7.62 -6.66
CA CYS A 45 -9.30 -8.33 -6.43
C CYS A 45 -9.29 -9.01 -5.06
N VAL A 46 -9.11 -10.32 -5.05
CA VAL A 46 -9.09 -11.13 -3.83
C VAL A 46 -7.67 -11.23 -3.28
N ILE A 47 -7.46 -10.76 -2.06
CA ILE A 47 -6.16 -10.81 -1.37
C ILE A 47 -6.21 -11.81 -0.23
N GLU A 48 -5.17 -12.64 -0.12
CA GLU A 48 -5.00 -13.62 0.96
C GLU A 48 -4.26 -13.02 2.16
N HIS A 49 -4.44 -13.61 3.35
CA HIS A 49 -3.75 -13.18 4.58
C HIS A 49 -2.23 -13.11 4.40
N ARG A 50 -1.60 -14.11 3.79
CA ARG A 50 -0.14 -14.12 3.56
C ARG A 50 0.32 -12.91 2.74
N SER A 51 -0.44 -12.54 1.72
CA SER A 51 -0.11 -11.43 0.83
C SER A 51 -0.23 -10.09 1.55
N ALA A 52 -1.34 -9.90 2.28
CA ALA A 52 -1.57 -8.72 3.10
C ALA A 52 -0.50 -8.57 4.18
N CYS A 53 -0.24 -9.61 4.97
CA CYS A 53 0.73 -9.58 6.05
C CYS A 53 2.15 -9.34 5.53
N THR A 54 2.55 -10.00 4.45
CA THR A 54 3.89 -9.80 3.86
C THR A 54 4.08 -8.37 3.38
N ALA A 55 3.07 -7.78 2.72
CA ALA A 55 3.11 -6.39 2.31
C ALA A 55 3.21 -5.46 3.54
N LEU A 56 2.24 -5.51 4.45
CA LEU A 56 2.15 -4.60 5.60
C LEU A 56 3.40 -4.66 6.51
N LEU A 57 3.86 -5.88 6.84
CA LEU A 57 5.04 -6.08 7.70
C LEU A 57 6.36 -5.80 6.98
N GLY A 58 6.42 -5.97 5.66
CA GLY A 58 7.63 -5.61 4.91
C GLY A 58 7.77 -4.09 4.73
N HIS A 59 6.66 -3.37 4.65
CA HIS A 59 6.65 -1.91 4.50
C HIS A 59 6.94 -1.14 5.78
N GLY A 60 6.42 -1.58 6.92
CA GLY A 60 6.35 -0.74 8.12
C GLY A 60 7.68 -0.16 8.57
N HIS A 61 8.77 -0.93 8.51
CA HIS A 61 10.11 -0.42 8.85
C HIS A 61 10.57 0.72 7.94
N ARG A 62 10.25 0.67 6.64
CA ARG A 62 10.69 1.66 5.66
C ARG A 62 9.97 3.01 5.82
N VAL A 63 8.77 2.96 6.40
CA VAL A 63 7.92 4.12 6.68
C VAL A 63 7.90 4.48 8.16
N ASN A 64 8.94 4.10 8.92
CA ASN A 64 9.12 4.43 10.33
C ASN A 64 7.91 4.08 11.22
N MET A 65 7.19 3.00 10.89
CA MET A 65 6.09 2.51 11.71
C MET A 65 6.64 1.94 13.03
N SER A 66 6.01 2.30 14.15
CA SER A 66 6.41 1.88 15.50
C SER A 66 5.24 1.99 16.49
N GLY A 67 5.46 1.57 17.74
CA GLY A 67 4.49 1.75 18.83
C GLY A 67 4.19 3.22 19.17
N ASN A 68 5.06 4.16 18.75
CA ASN A 68 4.84 5.59 18.91
C ASN A 68 4.04 6.21 17.76
N THR A 69 3.71 5.42 16.73
CA THR A 69 3.02 5.94 15.54
C THR A 69 1.58 6.31 15.87
N ARG A 70 1.17 7.48 15.41
CA ARG A 70 -0.18 8.02 15.45
C ARG A 70 -0.59 8.31 14.01
N THR A 71 -1.24 7.32 13.40
CA THR A 71 -1.61 7.31 11.98
C THR A 71 -2.90 8.07 11.77
N LEU A 72 -2.92 8.99 10.81
CA LEU A 72 -4.17 9.54 10.28
C LEU A 72 -4.90 8.46 9.48
N GLN A 73 -6.14 8.15 9.87
CA GLN A 73 -7.08 7.41 9.03
C GLN A 73 -7.80 8.42 8.13
N PHE A 74 -7.51 8.40 6.82
CA PHE A 74 -8.06 9.35 5.85
C PHE A 74 -8.64 8.65 4.63
N GLY A 75 -7.99 7.59 4.15
CA GLY A 75 -8.42 6.81 3.00
C GLY A 75 -9.83 6.26 3.20
N SER A 76 -10.61 6.22 2.12
CA SER A 76 -11.91 5.53 2.17
C SER A 76 -11.69 4.03 2.41
N TYR A 77 -12.56 3.42 3.22
CA TYR A 77 -12.54 1.98 3.50
C TYR A 77 -12.72 1.09 2.25
N ALA A 78 -13.13 1.68 1.12
CA ALA A 78 -13.21 1.00 -0.17
C ALA A 78 -11.85 0.89 -0.88
N PHE A 79 -10.78 1.53 -0.38
CA PHE A 79 -9.46 1.53 -0.99
C PHE A 79 -8.40 0.90 -0.09
N THR A 80 -7.34 0.40 -0.71
CA THR A 80 -6.20 -0.22 -0.02
C THR A 80 -5.48 0.73 0.95
N ALA A 81 -5.57 2.05 0.74
CA ALA A 81 -5.00 3.05 1.65
C ALA A 81 -5.50 2.88 3.09
N ALA A 82 -6.81 2.65 3.29
CA ALA A 82 -7.37 2.44 4.63
C ALA A 82 -6.80 1.17 5.29
N LEU A 83 -6.52 0.11 4.53
CA LEU A 83 -5.92 -1.10 5.05
C LEU A 83 -4.48 -0.86 5.53
N ILE A 84 -3.72 -0.05 4.78
CA ILE A 84 -2.37 0.39 5.18
C ILE A 84 -2.47 1.23 6.46
N GLU A 85 -3.33 2.24 6.49
CA GLU A 85 -3.51 3.13 7.65
C GLU A 85 -3.91 2.36 8.91
N ILE A 86 -4.76 1.35 8.80
CA ILE A 86 -5.32 0.64 9.96
C ILE A 86 -4.43 -0.54 10.36
N PHE A 87 -4.24 -1.51 9.47
CA PHE A 87 -3.63 -2.78 9.83
C PHE A 87 -2.11 -2.70 9.95
N MET A 88 -1.44 -1.84 9.18
CA MET A 88 0.00 -1.60 9.41
C MET A 88 0.22 -0.93 10.76
N THR A 89 -0.63 0.03 11.13
CA THR A 89 -0.54 0.70 12.42
C THR A 89 -0.70 -0.29 13.57
N PHE A 90 -1.71 -1.15 13.52
CA PHE A 90 -1.90 -2.17 14.56
C PHE A 90 -0.80 -3.22 14.59
N ALA A 91 -0.30 -3.66 13.43
CA ALA A 91 0.78 -4.64 13.35
C ALA A 91 2.09 -4.17 14.02
N TYR A 92 2.29 -2.86 14.14
CA TYR A 92 3.45 -2.23 14.78
C TYR A 92 3.14 -1.58 16.13
N GLY A 93 1.93 -1.79 16.67
CA GLY A 93 1.52 -1.32 17.99
C GLY A 93 1.18 0.18 18.08
N GLY A 94 0.94 0.83 16.95
CA GLY A 94 0.58 2.25 16.89
C GLY A 94 -0.89 2.54 17.18
N CYS A 95 -1.27 3.80 17.04
CA CYS A 95 -2.62 4.32 17.25
C CYS A 95 -3.22 4.87 15.96
N VAL A 96 -4.41 4.37 15.57
CA VAL A 96 -5.18 4.92 14.46
C VAL A 96 -6.01 6.10 14.97
N CYS A 97 -5.80 7.27 14.38
CA CYS A 97 -6.49 8.51 14.70
C CYS A 97 -7.53 8.79 13.60
N ILE A 98 -8.81 8.82 13.96
CA ILE A 98 -9.93 8.98 13.03
C ILE A 98 -10.57 10.36 13.27
N PRO A 99 -10.31 11.36 12.40
CA PRO A 99 -11.03 12.63 12.42
C PRO A 99 -12.52 12.44 12.14
N SER A 100 -13.35 13.36 12.63
CA SER A 100 -14.73 13.47 12.12
C SER A 100 -14.73 13.83 10.62
N GLU A 101 -15.85 13.59 9.93
CA GLU A 101 -15.98 13.92 8.52
C GLU A 101 -15.82 15.44 8.25
N GLU A 102 -16.31 16.27 9.17
CA GLU A 102 -16.12 17.72 9.15
C GLU A 102 -14.63 18.08 9.28
N GLU A 103 -13.96 17.55 10.31
CA GLU A 103 -12.51 17.76 10.51
C GLU A 103 -11.69 17.29 9.29
N ARG A 104 -12.10 16.20 8.64
CA ARG A 104 -11.44 15.65 7.45
C ARG A 104 -11.53 16.57 6.23
N THR A 105 -12.61 17.34 6.11
CA THR A 105 -12.92 18.16 4.92
C THR A 105 -12.54 19.63 5.07
N THR A 106 -12.71 20.21 6.26
CA THR A 106 -12.52 21.66 6.48
C THR A 106 -11.39 21.98 7.45
N GLY A 107 -10.92 20.99 8.23
CA GLY A 107 -10.03 21.22 9.37
C GLY A 107 -8.85 20.25 9.48
N LEU A 108 -8.37 19.69 8.37
CA LEU A 108 -7.44 18.56 8.41
C LEU A 108 -6.15 18.86 9.19
N ALA A 109 -5.54 20.03 8.99
CA ALA A 109 -4.35 20.44 9.73
C ALA A 109 -4.61 20.57 11.24
N LEU A 110 -5.77 21.12 11.62
CA LEU A 110 -6.20 21.22 13.02
C LEU A 110 -6.42 19.84 13.62
N ALA A 111 -7.02 18.91 12.87
CA ALA A 111 -7.22 17.53 13.30
C ALA A 111 -5.88 16.81 13.53
N ILE A 112 -4.93 16.97 12.60
CA ILE A 112 -3.57 16.41 12.72
C ILE A 112 -2.89 16.91 13.99
N SER A 113 -2.92 18.22 14.23
CA SER A 113 -2.34 18.83 15.44
C SER A 113 -3.05 18.37 16.73
N LYS A 114 -4.39 18.45 16.77
CA LYS A 114 -5.23 18.06 17.91
C LYS A 114 -5.01 16.61 18.32
N MET A 115 -4.95 15.70 17.35
CA MET A 115 -4.76 14.27 17.58
C MET A 115 -3.29 13.86 17.70
N LYS A 116 -2.35 14.81 17.53
CA LYS A 116 -0.90 14.61 17.50
C LYS A 116 -0.49 13.53 16.50
N ILE A 117 -1.11 13.54 15.33
CA ILE A 117 -0.79 12.61 14.24
C ILE A 117 0.65 12.85 13.81
N ASN A 118 1.42 11.77 13.68
CA ASN A 118 2.82 11.81 13.28
C ASN A 118 3.14 10.99 12.01
N TRP A 119 2.15 10.29 11.47
CA TRP A 119 2.25 9.48 10.26
C TRP A 119 0.98 9.62 9.41
N ALA A 120 1.12 9.80 8.10
CA ALA A 120 -0.01 9.86 7.17
C ALA A 120 0.32 9.24 5.81
N PHE A 121 -0.70 8.67 5.16
CA PHE A 121 -0.68 8.27 3.75
C PHE A 121 -1.70 9.10 2.99
N LEU A 122 -1.25 9.98 2.09
CA LEU A 122 -2.12 10.95 1.42
C LEU A 122 -1.89 10.94 -0.09
N THR A 123 -2.90 11.35 -0.85
CA THR A 123 -2.70 11.63 -2.27
C THR A 123 -2.05 13.00 -2.45
N PRO A 124 -1.29 13.23 -3.54
CA PRO A 124 -0.77 14.54 -3.92
C PRO A 124 -1.81 15.67 -3.79
N THR A 125 -3.04 15.46 -4.25
CA THR A 125 -4.13 16.44 -4.14
C THR A 125 -4.45 16.83 -2.69
N VAL A 126 -4.37 15.90 -1.75
CA VAL A 126 -4.61 16.20 -0.32
C VAL A 126 -3.39 16.84 0.33
N VAL A 127 -2.18 16.48 -0.11
CA VAL A 127 -0.93 17.12 0.34
C VAL A 127 -0.92 18.61 0.00
N ASP A 128 -1.49 19.02 -1.13
CA ASP A 128 -1.64 20.44 -1.53
C ASP A 128 -2.45 21.28 -0.51
N LEU A 129 -3.26 20.64 0.35
CA LEU A 129 -4.05 21.31 1.39
C LEU A 129 -3.27 21.56 2.68
N LEU A 130 -2.03 21.06 2.77
CA LEU A 130 -1.22 21.06 3.98
C LEU A 130 0.13 21.73 3.72
N SER A 131 0.78 22.15 4.81
CA SER A 131 2.16 22.59 4.82
C SER A 131 2.88 22.05 6.06
N PRO A 132 4.20 21.83 6.03
CA PRO A 132 4.94 21.35 7.20
C PRO A 132 4.68 22.20 8.46
N GLN A 133 4.57 23.51 8.30
CA GLN A 133 4.34 24.45 9.42
C GLN A 133 2.93 24.34 10.01
N SER A 134 1.93 23.95 9.22
CA SER A 134 0.56 23.76 9.71
C SER A 134 0.36 22.41 10.42
N VAL A 135 1.26 21.44 10.22
CA VAL A 135 1.20 20.10 10.82
C VAL A 135 2.53 19.66 11.45
N PRO A 136 3.08 20.40 12.42
CA PRO A 136 4.43 20.17 12.95
C PRO A 136 4.60 18.83 13.70
N SER A 137 3.51 18.14 14.03
CA SER A 137 3.57 16.79 14.62
C SER A 137 3.85 15.70 13.58
N LEU A 138 3.63 15.98 12.28
CA LEU A 138 3.82 15.02 11.21
C LEU A 138 5.31 14.78 10.96
N SER A 139 5.77 13.55 11.20
CA SER A 139 7.18 13.16 11.04
C SER A 139 7.42 12.24 9.85
N THR A 140 6.39 11.59 9.34
CA THR A 140 6.46 10.71 8.17
C THR A 140 5.24 10.93 7.29
N LEU A 141 5.48 11.17 6.01
CA LEU A 141 4.45 11.37 5.00
C LEU A 141 4.70 10.41 3.83
N CYS A 142 3.75 9.51 3.62
CA CYS A 142 3.72 8.65 2.46
C CYS A 142 2.75 9.25 1.43
N VAL A 143 3.19 9.39 0.19
CA VAL A 143 2.40 9.99 -0.88
C VAL A 143 2.18 8.97 -2.00
N GLY A 144 0.93 8.69 -2.35
CA GLY A 144 0.62 7.68 -3.37
C GLY A 144 -0.79 7.82 -3.95
N GLY A 145 -1.11 6.98 -4.93
CA GLY A 145 -2.41 6.98 -5.62
C GLY A 145 -2.53 7.99 -6.76
N GLU A 146 -1.70 9.03 -6.81
CA GLU A 146 -1.57 9.94 -7.96
C GLU A 146 -0.08 10.22 -8.23
N ALA A 147 0.23 10.80 -9.39
CA ALA A 147 1.58 11.21 -9.73
C ALA A 147 2.06 12.34 -8.81
N MET A 148 3.20 12.13 -8.15
CA MET A 148 3.75 13.13 -7.25
C MET A 148 4.51 14.21 -8.03
N ARG A 149 4.26 15.48 -7.69
CA ARG A 149 4.91 16.65 -8.30
C ARG A 149 6.25 16.95 -7.60
N ILE A 150 7.20 17.50 -8.35
CA ILE A 150 8.50 17.92 -7.81
C ILE A 150 8.35 18.99 -6.71
N SER A 151 7.30 19.81 -6.76
CA SER A 151 6.98 20.80 -5.73
C SER A 151 6.69 20.16 -4.37
N HIS A 152 6.05 18.98 -4.32
CA HIS A 152 5.81 18.26 -3.07
C HIS A 152 7.14 17.79 -2.45
N ILE A 153 8.06 17.28 -3.28
CA ILE A 153 9.39 16.87 -2.84
C ILE A 153 10.15 18.07 -2.27
N ALA A 154 10.18 19.19 -3.00
CA ALA A 154 10.86 20.40 -2.56
C ALA A 154 10.27 20.96 -1.25
N HIS A 155 8.96 20.86 -1.06
CA HIS A 155 8.28 21.42 0.11
C HIS A 155 8.35 20.51 1.36
N TRP A 156 8.37 19.19 1.17
CA TRP A 156 8.26 18.22 2.29
C TRP A 156 9.51 17.37 2.53
N GLY A 157 10.39 17.21 1.54
CA GLY A 157 11.45 16.19 1.55
C GLY A 157 12.45 16.33 2.71
N ASP A 158 12.75 17.56 3.10
CA ASP A 158 13.69 17.83 4.20
C ASP A 158 12.98 18.03 5.55
N GLU A 159 11.65 18.20 5.53
CA GLU A 159 10.82 18.50 6.70
C GLU A 159 10.33 17.23 7.39
N VAL A 160 10.11 16.16 6.61
CA VAL A 160 9.60 14.87 7.11
C VAL A 160 10.36 13.70 6.49
N HIS A 161 10.13 12.49 7.00
CA HIS A 161 10.48 11.27 6.29
C HIS A 161 9.48 11.07 5.15
N LEU A 162 9.77 11.68 3.99
CA LEU A 162 8.90 11.65 2.81
C LEU A 162 9.20 10.41 1.96
N LEU A 163 8.15 9.67 1.59
CA LEU A 163 8.24 8.60 0.60
C LEU A 163 7.14 8.69 -0.44
N GLN A 164 7.47 8.34 -1.68
CA GLN A 164 6.49 8.04 -2.71
C GLN A 164 6.10 6.56 -2.64
N PHE A 165 4.83 6.27 -2.80
CA PHE A 165 4.26 4.93 -2.89
C PHE A 165 3.65 4.71 -4.26
N TYR A 166 3.94 3.54 -4.80
CA TYR A 166 3.39 3.07 -6.06
C TYR A 166 2.89 1.64 -5.88
N GLY A 167 1.66 1.35 -6.28
CA GLY A 167 1.08 0.03 -6.07
C GLY A 167 -0.27 -0.12 -6.77
N GLY A 168 -0.82 -1.33 -6.73
CA GLY A 168 -2.15 -1.63 -7.25
C GLY A 168 -3.00 -2.35 -6.22
N SER A 169 -4.25 -2.62 -6.57
CA SER A 169 -5.12 -3.51 -5.78
C SER A 169 -4.64 -4.97 -5.81
N GLU A 170 -3.89 -5.33 -6.84
CA GLU A 170 -3.49 -6.68 -7.22
C GLU A 170 -2.19 -7.15 -6.55
N MET A 171 -1.44 -6.24 -5.92
CA MET A 171 -0.08 -6.50 -5.44
C MET A 171 0.29 -5.60 -4.26
N GLY A 172 1.23 -6.06 -3.43
CA GLY A 172 1.92 -5.23 -2.44
C GLY A 172 2.66 -4.06 -3.09
N ALA A 173 2.99 -3.03 -2.31
CA ALA A 173 3.44 -1.77 -2.86
C ALA A 173 4.96 -1.70 -3.10
N ILE A 174 5.31 -0.90 -4.10
CA ILE A 174 6.62 -0.33 -4.33
C ILE A 174 6.67 0.99 -3.55
N SER A 175 7.82 1.33 -2.98
CA SER A 175 8.01 2.67 -2.44
C SER A 175 9.40 3.20 -2.76
N SER A 176 9.53 4.52 -2.76
CA SER A 176 10.80 5.18 -2.98
C SER A 176 11.73 4.97 -1.78
N HIS A 177 13.01 5.27 -1.96
CA HIS A 177 13.85 5.64 -0.83
C HIS A 177 13.31 6.94 -0.18
N ARG A 178 13.82 7.31 1.00
CA ARG A 178 13.51 8.62 1.58
C ARG A 178 13.85 9.70 0.57
N LEU A 179 12.86 10.54 0.26
CA LEU A 179 13.01 11.66 -0.65
C LEU A 179 13.44 12.89 0.15
N THR A 180 14.40 13.63 -0.41
CA THR A 180 14.91 14.92 0.06
C THR A 180 14.54 16.01 -0.94
N SER A 181 14.70 17.28 -0.61
CA SER A 181 14.42 18.40 -1.52
C SER A 181 15.16 18.33 -2.86
N THR A 182 16.27 17.60 -2.92
CA THR A 182 17.11 17.37 -4.11
C THR A 182 16.72 16.13 -4.93
N SER A 183 15.73 15.34 -4.48
CA SER A 183 15.31 14.12 -5.14
C SER A 183 14.47 14.38 -6.41
N THR A 184 14.47 13.41 -7.33
CA THR A 184 13.64 13.43 -8.53
C THR A 184 12.25 12.84 -8.26
N ASN A 185 11.23 13.29 -8.98
CA ASN A 185 9.89 12.66 -8.98
C ASN A 185 9.71 11.61 -10.08
N LYS A 186 10.77 11.28 -10.82
CA LYS A 186 10.78 10.27 -11.91
C LYS A 186 11.21 8.88 -11.44
N ASP A 187 11.60 8.73 -10.18
CA ASP A 187 12.06 7.47 -9.61
C ASP A 187 11.07 7.00 -8.54
N ILE A 188 10.37 5.90 -8.84
CA ILE A 188 9.45 5.24 -7.89
C ILE A 188 10.20 4.34 -6.87
N GLY A 189 11.51 4.20 -7.04
CA GLY A 189 12.43 3.48 -6.17
C GLY A 189 12.47 1.98 -6.40
N LYS A 190 12.54 1.24 -5.28
CA LYS A 190 12.78 -0.20 -5.25
C LYS A 190 11.63 -0.94 -4.59
N ALA A 191 11.54 -2.23 -4.87
CA ALA A 191 10.60 -3.12 -4.21
C ALA A 191 10.77 -3.02 -2.69
N SER A 192 9.69 -2.68 -1.98
CA SER A 192 9.65 -2.75 -0.51
C SER A 192 9.48 -4.19 -0.05
N THR A 193 8.70 -4.93 -0.84
CA THR A 193 8.29 -6.30 -0.63
C THR A 193 8.15 -6.96 -1.98
N GLY A 194 8.55 -8.23 -2.07
CA GLY A 194 8.62 -8.93 -3.36
C GLY A 194 9.80 -8.50 -4.23
N ILE A 195 9.75 -8.87 -5.50
CA ILE A 195 10.77 -8.61 -6.51
C ILE A 195 10.09 -7.93 -7.70
N ILE A 196 10.75 -6.94 -8.28
CA ILE A 196 10.29 -6.24 -9.48
C ILE A 196 11.10 -6.70 -10.68
N TRP A 197 10.41 -6.99 -11.78
CA TRP A 197 11.02 -7.27 -13.07
C TRP A 197 10.50 -6.30 -14.11
N ILE A 198 11.34 -5.97 -15.08
CA ILE A 198 10.97 -5.19 -16.25
C ILE A 198 11.08 -6.10 -17.46
N VAL A 199 9.99 -6.28 -18.21
CA VAL A 199 9.92 -7.17 -19.37
C VAL A 199 9.53 -6.40 -20.63
N ASP A 200 9.67 -7.04 -21.80
CA ASP A 200 9.19 -6.45 -23.05
C ASP A 200 7.67 -6.17 -22.95
N PRO A 201 7.20 -4.95 -23.31
CA PRO A 201 5.78 -4.60 -23.23
C PRO A 201 4.83 -5.51 -24.02
N ASN A 202 5.34 -6.21 -25.04
CA ASN A 202 4.55 -7.07 -25.90
C ASN A 202 4.76 -8.56 -25.59
N ASP A 203 5.74 -8.91 -24.75
CA ASP A 203 6.10 -10.30 -24.47
C ASP A 203 6.80 -10.45 -23.10
N HIS A 204 6.05 -10.86 -22.08
CA HIS A 204 6.59 -11.06 -20.73
C HIS A 204 7.65 -12.19 -20.64
N ASN A 205 7.80 -13.01 -21.70
CA ASN A 205 8.84 -14.03 -21.76
C ASN A 205 10.20 -13.46 -22.16
N LYS A 206 10.31 -12.15 -22.33
CA LYS A 206 11.57 -11.45 -22.61
C LYS A 206 11.86 -10.45 -21.51
N LEU A 207 12.87 -10.74 -20.70
CA LEU A 207 13.39 -9.78 -19.73
C LEU A 207 13.99 -8.58 -20.47
N ALA A 208 13.61 -7.36 -20.05
CA ALA A 208 14.12 -6.14 -20.66
C ALA A 208 15.56 -5.88 -20.22
N PRO A 209 16.43 -5.37 -21.12
CA PRO A 209 17.76 -4.90 -20.75
C PRO A 209 17.71 -3.74 -19.74
N LEU A 210 18.77 -3.58 -18.95
CA LEU A 210 18.90 -2.45 -18.04
C LEU A 210 18.79 -1.12 -18.79
N GLY A 211 17.92 -0.23 -18.30
CA GLY A 211 17.67 1.09 -18.88
C GLY A 211 16.62 1.12 -20.00
N ALA A 212 16.13 -0.04 -20.45
CA ALA A 212 15.03 -0.10 -21.41
C ALA A 212 13.68 0.22 -20.74
N VAL A 213 12.76 0.78 -21.53
CA VAL A 213 11.35 0.93 -21.13
C VAL A 213 10.67 -0.43 -21.31
N GLY A 214 9.90 -0.87 -20.32
CA GLY A 214 9.24 -2.17 -20.33
C GLY A 214 7.96 -2.22 -19.48
N GLU A 215 7.28 -3.36 -19.53
CA GLU A 215 6.18 -3.69 -18.63
C GLU A 215 6.75 -4.09 -17.25
N LEU A 216 6.09 -3.62 -16.18
CA LEU A 216 6.47 -3.93 -14.81
C LEU A 216 5.74 -5.18 -14.32
N LEU A 217 6.51 -6.19 -13.90
CA LEU A 217 6.02 -7.37 -13.20
C LEU A 217 6.41 -7.32 -11.72
N VAL A 218 5.53 -7.83 -10.87
CA VAL A 218 5.82 -8.01 -9.44
C VAL A 218 5.69 -9.47 -9.07
N GLU A 219 6.71 -9.98 -8.40
CA GLU A 219 6.81 -11.34 -7.91
C GLU A 219 6.83 -11.36 -6.38
N GLY A 220 6.15 -12.34 -5.78
CA GLY A 220 6.34 -12.67 -4.37
C GLY A 220 5.08 -13.07 -3.64
N HIS A 221 5.19 -13.27 -2.33
CA HIS A 221 4.05 -13.43 -1.42
C HIS A 221 3.38 -12.09 -1.13
N VAL A 222 3.18 -11.27 -2.16
CA VAL A 222 2.54 -9.96 -2.10
C VAL A 222 1.46 -9.83 -3.17
N ILE A 223 1.30 -10.85 -4.00
CA ILE A 223 0.39 -10.88 -5.13
C ILE A 223 -0.99 -11.37 -4.67
N GLY A 224 -2.04 -10.77 -5.24
CA GLY A 224 -3.42 -11.22 -5.08
C GLY A 224 -3.63 -12.62 -5.65
N ARG A 225 -4.75 -13.25 -5.28
CA ARG A 225 -5.09 -14.58 -5.78
C ARG A 225 -5.72 -14.51 -7.17
N GLU A 226 -6.71 -13.65 -7.33
CA GLU A 226 -7.55 -13.58 -8.53
C GLU A 226 -8.38 -12.30 -8.56
N TYR A 227 -9.08 -12.08 -9.67
CA TYR A 227 -10.32 -11.30 -9.67
C TYR A 227 -11.52 -12.24 -9.54
N ILE A 228 -12.38 -11.97 -8.55
CA ILE A 228 -13.52 -12.82 -8.24
C ILE A 228 -14.48 -12.90 -9.44
N ASN A 229 -14.82 -14.14 -9.84
CA ASN A 229 -15.71 -14.45 -10.98
C ASN A 229 -15.23 -13.89 -12.34
N GLU A 230 -13.94 -13.61 -12.48
CA GLU A 230 -13.37 -12.95 -13.66
C GLU A 230 -12.12 -13.71 -14.15
N PRO A 231 -12.28 -14.96 -14.65
CA PRO A 231 -11.16 -15.85 -14.98
C PRO A 231 -10.26 -15.29 -16.09
N ASP A 232 -10.83 -14.64 -17.12
CA ASP A 232 -10.06 -14.07 -18.23
C ASP A 232 -9.17 -12.90 -17.77
N LYS A 233 -9.73 -11.99 -16.96
CA LYS A 233 -8.97 -10.88 -16.36
C LYS A 233 -7.91 -11.40 -15.39
N THR A 234 -8.23 -12.49 -14.69
CA THR A 234 -7.32 -13.16 -13.76
C THR A 234 -6.12 -13.71 -14.53
N ALA A 235 -6.33 -14.54 -15.55
CA ALA A 235 -5.26 -15.10 -16.37
C ALA A 235 -4.43 -14.02 -17.10
N ALA A 236 -5.04 -12.89 -17.47
CA ALA A 236 -4.33 -11.79 -18.10
C ALA A 236 -3.39 -11.03 -17.16
N THR A 237 -3.70 -11.00 -15.85
CA THR A 237 -2.96 -10.24 -14.82
C THR A 237 -2.01 -11.11 -14.01
N PHE A 238 -2.51 -12.23 -13.47
CA PHE A 238 -1.77 -13.18 -12.65
C PHE A 238 -1.23 -14.27 -13.58
N ILE A 239 0.05 -14.12 -13.94
CA ILE A 239 0.66 -14.92 -15.00
C ILE A 239 1.56 -16.00 -14.42
N GLU A 240 1.78 -17.04 -15.21
CA GLU A 240 2.77 -18.06 -14.88
C GLU A 240 4.20 -17.52 -15.02
N ALA A 241 5.10 -18.17 -14.28
CA ALA A 241 6.51 -17.81 -14.26
C ALA A 241 7.19 -18.05 -15.63
N PRO A 242 7.76 -17.02 -16.30
CA PRO A 242 8.54 -17.24 -17.51
C PRO A 242 9.82 -18.05 -17.27
N GLU A 243 10.29 -18.76 -18.29
CA GLU A 243 11.47 -19.63 -18.20
C GLU A 243 12.75 -18.90 -17.76
N TRP A 244 12.93 -17.65 -18.18
CA TRP A 244 14.12 -16.86 -17.85
C TRP A 244 14.28 -16.64 -16.34
N MET A 245 13.20 -16.67 -15.54
CA MET A 245 13.28 -16.55 -14.08
C MET A 245 14.02 -17.71 -13.43
N ALA A 246 14.03 -18.89 -14.05
CA ALA A 246 14.76 -20.04 -13.53
C ALA A 246 16.27 -19.77 -13.42
N SER A 247 16.82 -18.87 -14.26
CA SER A 247 18.23 -18.47 -14.18
C SER A 247 18.58 -17.64 -12.93
N PHE A 248 17.57 -17.07 -12.26
CA PHE A 248 17.73 -16.23 -11.07
C PHE A 248 17.30 -16.92 -9.77
N ARG A 249 16.59 -18.06 -9.86
CA ARG A 249 16.07 -18.79 -8.70
C ARG A 249 16.92 -20.03 -8.39
N ASN A 250 17.51 -20.07 -7.19
CA ASN A 250 18.01 -21.31 -6.61
C ASN A 250 16.85 -22.06 -5.93
N GLY A 251 15.96 -22.69 -6.71
CA GLY A 251 14.91 -23.58 -6.20
C GLY A 251 13.52 -23.45 -6.86
N THR A 252 12.66 -24.43 -6.59
CA THR A 252 11.36 -24.67 -7.25
C THR A 252 10.16 -23.96 -6.61
N ARG A 253 10.34 -23.08 -5.62
CA ARG A 253 9.19 -22.47 -4.94
C ARG A 253 8.50 -21.46 -5.87
N GLN A 254 7.31 -21.81 -6.35
CA GLN A 254 6.50 -20.96 -7.21
C GLN A 254 5.93 -19.81 -6.38
N LEU A 255 6.50 -18.62 -6.54
CA LEU A 255 5.95 -17.37 -6.03
C LEU A 255 4.91 -16.84 -7.01
N GLY A 256 3.90 -16.13 -6.49
CA GLY A 256 2.94 -15.42 -7.35
C GLY A 256 3.65 -14.38 -8.21
N LEU A 257 3.18 -14.20 -9.43
CA LEU A 257 3.68 -13.22 -10.39
C LEU A 257 2.48 -12.50 -11.01
N ALA A 258 2.50 -11.17 -10.99
CA ALA A 258 1.46 -10.38 -11.64
C ALA A 258 2.03 -9.24 -12.46
N ARG A 259 1.37 -8.97 -13.58
CA ARG A 259 1.51 -7.73 -14.33
C ARG A 259 0.90 -6.59 -13.55
N LYS A 260 1.58 -5.45 -13.49
CA LYS A 260 0.90 -4.23 -13.08
C LYS A 260 0.05 -3.75 -14.26
N ALA A 261 -1.27 -3.79 -14.10
CA ALA A 261 -2.17 -3.17 -15.07
C ALA A 261 -1.80 -1.68 -15.21
N ASN A 262 -1.54 -1.26 -16.45
CA ASN A 262 -1.48 0.15 -16.83
C ASN A 262 -2.85 0.76 -16.53
N HIS A 263 -2.90 1.68 -15.57
CA HIS A 263 -4.02 2.60 -15.38
C HIS A 263 -3.57 3.97 -15.84
#